data_AF-A0A1F5K6Z5-F1
#
_entry.id   AF-A0A1F5K6Z5-F1
#
_cell.length_a   1.000
_cell.length_b   1.000
_cell.length_c   1.000
_cell.angle_alpha   90.00
_cell.angle_beta   90.00
_cell.angle_gamma   90.00
#
_symmetry.space_group_name_H-M   'P 1'
#
loop_
_entity.id
_entity.type
_entity.pdbx_description
1 polymer ?
#
loop_
_entity_poly.entity_id
_entity_poly.type
_entity_poly.pdbx_seq_one_letter_code
_entity_poly.pdbx_strand_id
1 'polypeptide(L)'
;MNKFKFNFRKNWFLLAIFLLGLVYVLVPGPESIYEVPAVPYSLKSIQEGDTFQNKNIAAYYTNYRRAFLTFFYKSYFEKQLIPGLPIPLITLNHPPELAGVYVRDQQESTFLEEYTRPLRESLFVNGYEPLVENFIRRRQADKLGNNIIYNGELYATKTTVRYYPTLAIFRVLVYLGIWAAGIYLYRLFRSVQKKY
;
A
#
# COMPACT_ATOMS: atom_id res chain seq x y z
N MET A 1 0.92 -33.33 38.84
CA MET A 1 -0.09 -32.64 37.99
C MET A 1 -0.17 -31.17 38.37
N ASN A 2 0.51 -30.30 37.63
CA ASN A 2 0.50 -28.87 37.91
C ASN A 2 -0.80 -28.27 37.35
N LYS A 3 -1.77 -28.00 38.23
CA LYS A 3 -3.06 -27.39 37.88
C LYS A 3 -2.80 -26.04 37.19
N PHE A 4 -3.19 -25.96 35.93
CA PHE A 4 -3.20 -24.73 35.14
C PHE A 4 -4.08 -23.72 35.89
N LYS A 5 -3.50 -22.83 36.70
CA LYS A 5 -4.24 -21.67 37.24
C LYS A 5 -4.50 -20.73 36.07
N PHE A 6 -5.62 -20.97 35.38
CA PHE A 6 -6.12 -20.14 34.30
C PHE A 6 -6.45 -18.77 34.90
N ASN A 7 -5.55 -17.82 34.73
CA ASN A 7 -5.70 -16.50 35.33
C ASN A 7 -6.75 -15.72 34.52
N PHE A 8 -8.01 -15.84 34.94
CA PHE A 8 -9.22 -15.50 34.18
C PHE A 8 -9.14 -14.12 33.48
N ARG A 9 -8.64 -13.08 34.18
CA ARG A 9 -8.52 -11.71 33.65
C ARG A 9 -7.51 -11.56 32.50
N LYS A 10 -6.38 -12.27 32.55
CA LYS A 10 -5.32 -12.17 31.51
C LYS A 10 -5.75 -12.79 30.19
N ASN A 11 -6.62 -13.79 30.24
CA ASN A 11 -7.08 -14.53 29.05
C ASN A 11 -8.17 -13.77 28.30
N TRP A 12 -9.01 -13.00 29.00
CA TRP A 12 -9.99 -12.10 28.36
C TRP A 12 -9.33 -10.97 27.57
N PHE A 13 -8.25 -10.39 28.09
CA PHE A 13 -7.50 -9.36 27.37
C PHE A 13 -6.89 -9.88 26.06
N LEU A 14 -6.23 -11.05 26.11
CA LEU A 14 -5.67 -11.68 24.91
C LEU A 14 -6.75 -12.09 23.91
N LEU A 15 -7.88 -12.59 24.40
CA LEU A 15 -9.04 -12.91 23.56
C LEU A 15 -9.59 -11.65 22.89
N ALA A 16 -9.67 -10.52 23.60
CA ALA A 16 -10.12 -9.26 23.01
C ALA A 16 -9.18 -8.78 21.90
N ILE A 17 -7.85 -8.84 22.11
CA ILE A 17 -6.88 -8.50 21.05
C ILE A 17 -7.00 -9.45 19.86
N PHE A 18 -7.20 -10.75 20.12
CA PHE A 18 -7.42 -11.74 19.07
C PHE A 18 -8.68 -11.43 18.25
N LEU A 19 -9.79 -11.10 18.91
CA LEU A 19 -11.04 -10.77 18.21
C LEU A 19 -10.93 -9.45 17.44
N LEU A 20 -10.32 -8.41 18.02
CA LEU A 20 -10.10 -7.13 17.34
C LEU A 20 -9.21 -7.29 16.10
N GLY A 21 -8.12 -8.05 16.21
CA GLY A 21 -7.25 -8.34 15.07
C GLY A 21 -7.93 -9.20 14.01
N LEU A 22 -8.79 -10.16 14.42
CA LEU A 22 -9.59 -10.96 13.50
C LEU A 22 -10.58 -10.10 12.72
N VAL A 23 -11.28 -9.18 13.40
CA VAL A 23 -12.14 -8.19 12.73
C VAL A 23 -11.31 -7.35 11.75
N TYR A 24 -10.14 -6.86 12.17
CA TYR A 24 -9.26 -6.08 11.32
C TYR A 24 -8.87 -6.80 10.03
N VAL A 25 -8.53 -8.11 10.06
CA VAL A 25 -8.16 -8.84 8.83
C VAL A 25 -9.35 -9.21 7.95
N LEU A 26 -10.55 -9.31 8.52
CA LEU A 26 -11.78 -9.70 7.83
C LEU A 26 -12.55 -8.53 7.21
N VAL A 27 -12.39 -7.29 7.72
CA VAL A 27 -13.08 -6.13 7.14
C VAL A 27 -12.73 -6.03 5.65
N PRO A 28 -13.71 -5.90 4.74
CA PRO A 28 -13.43 -5.82 3.31
C PRO A 28 -12.57 -4.61 2.97
N GLY A 29 -11.83 -4.69 1.87
CA GLY A 29 -11.04 -3.60 1.29
C GLY A 29 -11.29 -3.57 -0.21
N PRO A 30 -10.60 -2.70 -0.97
CA PRO A 30 -10.70 -2.74 -2.42
C PRO A 30 -10.20 -4.10 -2.91
N GLU A 31 -10.91 -4.74 -3.84
CA GLU A 31 -10.47 -6.02 -4.39
C GLU A 31 -9.56 -5.82 -5.61
N SER A 32 -9.71 -4.69 -6.28
CA SER A 32 -8.97 -4.35 -7.49
C SER A 32 -8.61 -2.87 -7.58
N ILE A 33 -7.70 -2.55 -8.51
CA ILE A 33 -7.33 -1.16 -8.80
C ILE A 33 -8.51 -0.31 -9.30
N TYR A 34 -9.57 -0.93 -9.84
CA TYR A 34 -10.72 -0.22 -10.41
C TYR A 34 -11.62 0.40 -9.34
N GLU A 35 -11.52 -0.04 -8.10
CA GLU A 35 -12.21 0.57 -6.96
C GLU A 35 -11.43 1.74 -6.35
N VAL A 36 -10.14 1.85 -6.69
CA VAL A 36 -9.30 2.99 -6.30
C VAL A 36 -9.64 4.18 -7.20
N PRO A 37 -9.95 5.36 -6.63
CA PRO A 37 -10.41 6.49 -7.41
C PRO A 37 -9.33 7.00 -8.35
N ALA A 38 -9.78 7.44 -9.53
CA ALA A 38 -8.94 8.22 -10.42
C ALA A 38 -8.58 9.57 -9.79
N VAL A 39 -7.41 10.09 -10.14
CA VAL A 39 -7.02 11.45 -9.75
C VAL A 39 -8.02 12.43 -10.37
N PRO A 40 -8.50 13.45 -9.64
CA PRO A 40 -9.40 14.46 -10.21
C PRO A 40 -8.75 15.19 -11.40
N TYR A 41 -9.55 15.64 -12.36
CA TYR A 41 -9.10 16.38 -13.54
C TYR A 41 -7.87 15.75 -14.22
N SER A 42 -7.89 14.42 -14.36
CA SER A 42 -6.82 13.65 -14.98
C SER A 42 -7.32 12.84 -16.16
N LEU A 43 -6.43 12.56 -17.11
CA LEU A 43 -6.71 11.71 -18.24
C LEU A 43 -6.14 10.32 -17.98
N LYS A 44 -6.98 9.29 -18.00
CA LYS A 44 -6.53 7.91 -17.83
C LYS A 44 -5.67 7.46 -19.01
N SER A 45 -4.50 6.88 -18.71
CA SER A 45 -3.62 6.30 -19.73
C SER A 45 -4.25 5.04 -20.33
N ILE A 46 -4.15 4.91 -21.65
CA ILE A 46 -4.52 3.69 -22.40
C ILE A 46 -3.29 2.99 -22.98
N GLN A 47 -2.09 3.37 -22.54
CA GLN A 47 -0.85 2.72 -22.97
C GLN A 47 -0.82 1.26 -22.51
N GLU A 48 -0.25 0.39 -23.33
CA GLU A 48 -0.22 -1.06 -23.12
C GLU A 48 0.22 -1.46 -21.69
N GLY A 49 1.29 -0.84 -21.18
CA GLY A 49 1.81 -1.08 -19.82
C GLY A 49 0.94 -0.59 -18.66
N ASP A 50 -0.08 0.25 -18.92
CA ASP A 50 -0.94 0.87 -17.90
C ASP A 50 -2.38 0.29 -17.91
N THR A 51 -2.62 -0.76 -18.70
CA THR A 51 -3.94 -1.34 -18.94
C THR A 51 -4.01 -2.81 -18.50
N PHE A 52 -4.87 -3.62 -19.14
CA PHE A 52 -5.17 -5.00 -18.75
C PHE A 52 -3.97 -5.95 -18.84
N GLN A 53 -2.93 -5.60 -19.62
CA GLN A 53 -1.71 -6.39 -19.71
C GLN A 53 -1.01 -6.54 -18.34
N ASN A 54 -1.09 -5.50 -17.50
CA ASN A 54 -0.56 -5.48 -16.15
C ASN A 54 -1.72 -5.45 -15.13
N LYS A 55 -1.93 -6.56 -14.43
CA LYS A 55 -3.02 -6.66 -13.46
C LYS A 55 -2.85 -5.64 -12.31
N ASN A 56 -3.97 -5.04 -11.91
CA ASN A 56 -4.07 -4.09 -10.80
C ASN A 56 -3.17 -2.85 -10.93
N ILE A 57 -2.96 -2.38 -12.15
CA ILE A 57 -2.31 -1.10 -12.42
C ILE A 57 -3.29 -0.11 -13.05
N ALA A 58 -3.07 1.18 -12.79
CA ALA A 58 -3.72 2.27 -13.50
C ALA A 58 -2.79 3.47 -13.55
N ALA A 59 -2.74 4.16 -14.68
CA ALA A 59 -1.97 5.41 -14.80
C ALA A 59 -2.86 6.57 -15.27
N TYR A 60 -2.47 7.77 -14.88
CA TYR A 60 -3.19 9.00 -15.17
C TYR A 60 -2.21 10.13 -15.50
N TYR A 61 -2.54 10.91 -16.52
CA TYR A 61 -1.88 12.17 -16.85
C TYR A 61 -2.60 13.31 -16.14
N THR A 62 -1.85 14.14 -15.43
CA THR A 62 -2.43 15.20 -14.60
C THR A 62 -1.47 16.38 -14.42
N ASN A 63 -2.04 17.53 -14.06
CA ASN A 63 -1.28 18.72 -13.68
C ASN A 63 -0.96 18.79 -12.18
N TYR A 64 -1.43 17.81 -11.39
CA TYR A 64 -1.06 17.67 -9.99
C TYR A 64 0.35 17.10 -9.83
N ARG A 65 1.03 17.54 -8.77
CA ARG A 65 2.40 17.15 -8.40
C ARG A 65 2.41 16.18 -7.23
N ARG A 66 3.58 15.64 -6.90
CA ARG A 66 3.81 14.70 -5.78
C ARG A 66 2.96 14.99 -4.56
N ALA A 67 3.07 16.18 -3.98
CA ALA A 67 2.41 16.52 -2.72
C ALA A 67 0.89 16.30 -2.74
N PHE A 68 0.23 16.62 -3.85
CA PHE A 68 -1.21 16.37 -3.99
C PHE A 68 -1.50 14.90 -4.22
N LEU A 69 -0.74 14.24 -5.10
CA LEU A 69 -0.96 12.84 -5.47
C LEU A 69 -0.79 11.89 -4.29
N THR A 70 0.27 12.09 -3.51
CA THR A 70 0.57 11.27 -2.34
C THR A 70 -0.48 11.49 -1.26
N PHE A 71 -0.82 12.75 -0.98
CA PHE A 71 -1.89 13.08 -0.04
C PHE A 71 -3.26 12.53 -0.46
N PHE A 72 -3.63 12.63 -1.74
CA PHE A 72 -4.90 12.15 -2.28
C PHE A 72 -5.06 10.64 -2.05
N TYR A 73 -4.09 9.85 -2.50
CA TYR A 73 -4.15 8.39 -2.35
C TYR A 73 -4.03 7.95 -0.90
N LYS A 74 -3.14 8.56 -0.11
CA LYS A 74 -3.04 8.29 1.32
C LYS A 74 -4.37 8.54 2.04
N SER A 75 -5.00 9.69 1.80
CA SER A 75 -6.25 10.08 2.44
C SER A 75 -7.41 9.16 2.07
N TYR A 76 -7.49 8.73 0.81
CA TYR A 76 -8.45 7.73 0.38
C TYR A 76 -8.23 6.41 1.13
N PHE A 77 -6.98 5.93 1.15
CA PHE A 77 -6.62 4.66 1.76
C PHE A 77 -6.67 4.68 3.29
N GLU A 78 -6.64 5.82 3.97
CA GLU A 78 -6.89 5.89 5.43
C GLU A 78 -8.38 5.77 5.76
N LYS A 79 -9.26 6.31 4.91
CA LYS A 79 -10.71 6.38 5.14
C LYS A 79 -11.48 5.12 4.74
N GLN A 80 -10.88 4.27 3.89
CA GLN A 80 -11.58 3.15 3.29
C GLN A 80 -11.81 1.96 4.24
N LEU A 81 -11.04 1.82 5.33
CA LEU A 81 -11.11 0.62 6.16
C LEU A 81 -12.36 0.61 7.06
N ILE A 82 -12.57 1.67 7.85
CA ILE A 82 -13.76 1.83 8.67
C ILE A 82 -14.25 3.26 8.46
N PRO A 83 -15.46 3.46 7.89
CA PRO A 83 -16.03 4.79 7.72
C PRO A 83 -16.05 5.54 9.06
N GLY A 84 -15.41 6.71 9.10
CA GLY A 84 -15.34 7.56 10.31
C GLY A 84 -14.22 7.24 11.28
N LEU A 85 -13.42 6.19 11.07
CA LEU A 85 -12.25 5.87 11.89
C LEU A 85 -10.98 5.79 11.03
N PRO A 86 -10.11 6.82 11.04
CA PRO A 86 -8.85 6.78 10.31
C PRO A 86 -7.92 5.77 10.98
N ILE A 87 -7.72 4.62 10.33
CA ILE A 87 -6.76 3.63 10.82
C ILE A 87 -5.38 4.02 10.27
N PRO A 88 -4.37 4.18 11.14
CA PRO A 88 -3.07 4.65 10.71
C PRO A 88 -2.48 3.70 9.69
N LEU A 89 -2.04 4.29 8.59
CA LEU A 89 -1.41 3.61 7.47
C LEU A 89 0.10 3.70 7.61
N ILE A 90 0.80 2.62 7.32
CA ILE A 90 2.26 2.69 7.23
C ILE A 90 2.58 3.29 5.86
N THR A 91 3.25 4.44 5.88
CA THR A 91 3.77 5.11 4.68
C THR A 91 5.25 4.79 4.54
N LEU A 92 5.65 4.19 3.42
CA LEU A 92 7.05 3.93 3.10
C LEU A 92 7.41 4.74 1.86
N ASN A 93 8.53 5.47 1.93
CA ASN A 93 9.06 6.20 0.79
C ASN A 93 10.22 5.37 0.20
N HIS A 94 10.09 5.00 -1.06
CA HIS A 94 11.05 4.15 -1.76
C HIS A 94 11.90 4.98 -2.71
N PRO A 95 13.16 4.58 -2.97
CA PRO A 95 13.93 5.13 -4.07
C PRO A 95 13.17 4.99 -5.40
N PRO A 96 13.14 6.04 -6.25
CA PRO A 96 12.37 6.03 -7.49
C PRO A 96 12.81 4.93 -8.46
N GLU A 97 14.06 4.50 -8.40
CA GLU A 97 14.65 3.43 -9.22
C GLU A 97 13.95 2.08 -9.00
N LEU A 98 13.36 1.86 -7.81
CA LEU A 98 12.64 0.63 -7.48
C LEU A 98 11.25 0.56 -8.13
N ALA A 99 10.80 1.61 -8.82
CA ALA A 99 9.53 1.59 -9.54
C ALA A 99 9.50 0.52 -10.64
N GLY A 100 10.67 0.21 -11.23
CA GLY A 100 10.83 -0.90 -12.17
C GLY A 100 10.43 -2.26 -11.57
N VAL A 101 10.66 -2.44 -10.26
CA VAL A 101 10.40 -3.69 -9.53
C VAL A 101 8.98 -3.71 -8.97
N TYR A 102 8.55 -2.61 -8.34
CA TYR A 102 7.27 -2.57 -7.60
C TYR A 102 6.07 -2.11 -8.41
N VAL A 103 6.27 -1.47 -9.57
CA VAL A 103 5.17 -0.91 -10.38
C VAL A 103 5.09 -1.60 -11.72
N ARG A 104 6.11 -1.51 -12.57
CA ARG A 104 6.23 -2.31 -13.81
C ARG A 104 7.60 -2.14 -14.41
N ASP A 105 8.00 -3.06 -15.26
CA ASP A 105 9.25 -2.95 -16.01
C ASP A 105 9.32 -1.63 -16.78
N GLN A 106 10.51 -1.03 -16.78
CA GLN A 106 10.79 0.27 -17.42
C GLN A 106 9.90 1.42 -16.94
N GLN A 107 9.40 1.37 -15.71
CA GLN A 107 8.64 2.48 -15.14
C GLN A 107 9.56 3.68 -14.83
N GLU A 108 9.31 4.80 -15.50
CA GLU A 108 9.91 6.09 -15.17
C GLU A 108 9.34 6.63 -13.85
N SER A 109 10.19 7.29 -13.06
CA SER A 109 9.86 7.64 -11.69
C SER A 109 10.70 8.81 -11.22
N THR A 110 10.06 9.82 -10.63
CA THR A 110 10.71 10.83 -9.80
C THR A 110 10.39 10.64 -8.32
N PHE A 111 9.31 9.91 -8.00
CA PHE A 111 9.00 9.46 -6.64
C PHE A 111 8.23 8.15 -6.64
N LEU A 112 8.38 7.40 -5.56
CA LEU A 112 7.66 6.17 -5.29
C LEU A 112 7.28 6.10 -3.81
N GLU A 113 5.99 6.05 -3.52
CA GLU A 113 5.48 5.86 -2.15
C GLU A 113 4.62 4.62 -2.07
N GLU A 114 4.72 3.92 -0.94
CA GLU A 114 3.92 2.76 -0.61
C GLU A 114 3.05 3.06 0.61
N TYR A 115 1.79 2.67 0.49
CA TYR A 115 0.75 2.79 1.50
C TYR A 115 0.29 1.39 1.88
N THR A 116 0.76 0.90 3.03
CA THR A 116 0.56 -0.50 3.43
C THR A 116 -0.28 -0.64 4.69
N ARG A 117 -1.22 -1.60 4.63
CA ARG A 117 -1.98 -2.10 5.77
C ARG A 117 -1.42 -3.48 6.12
N PRO A 118 -0.74 -3.63 7.27
CA PRO A 118 -0.15 -4.91 7.67
C PRO A 118 -1.14 -6.07 7.55
N LEU A 119 -0.69 -7.19 7.01
CA LEU A 119 -1.49 -8.42 6.82
C LEU A 119 -2.68 -8.27 5.85
N ARG A 120 -2.80 -7.18 5.09
CA ARG A 120 -3.95 -6.94 4.21
C ARG A 120 -3.60 -6.61 2.77
N GLU A 121 -2.99 -5.46 2.54
CA GLU A 121 -2.84 -4.93 1.18
C GLU A 121 -1.84 -3.78 1.16
N SER A 122 -1.31 -3.52 -0.02
CA SER A 122 -0.38 -2.44 -0.27
C SER A 122 -0.75 -1.70 -1.56
N LEU A 123 -0.62 -0.39 -1.55
CA LEU A 123 -0.83 0.50 -2.68
C LEU A 123 0.46 1.25 -2.97
N PHE A 124 1.01 1.06 -4.16
CA PHE A 124 2.17 1.82 -4.64
C PHE A 124 1.69 2.98 -5.50
N VAL A 125 2.17 4.18 -5.19
CA VAL A 125 1.93 5.40 -5.93
C VAL A 125 3.26 5.91 -6.45
N ASN A 126 3.43 5.76 -7.76
CA ASN A 126 4.56 6.29 -8.50
C ASN A 126 4.14 7.56 -9.25
N GLY A 127 5.03 8.53 -9.34
CA GLY A 127 4.86 9.62 -10.29
C GLY A 127 6.15 9.94 -11.01
N TYR A 128 5.99 10.31 -12.28
CA TYR A 128 7.04 10.83 -13.13
C TYR A 128 6.76 12.28 -13.48
N GLU A 129 7.73 13.14 -13.18
CA GLU A 129 7.65 14.59 -13.37
C GLU A 129 8.86 15.07 -14.19
N PRO A 130 8.71 15.36 -15.50
CA PRO A 130 9.83 15.75 -16.36
C PRO A 130 10.58 16.98 -15.84
N LEU A 131 9.86 17.98 -15.33
CA LEU A 131 10.47 19.16 -14.70
C LEU A 131 11.45 18.79 -13.57
N VAL A 132 11.05 17.85 -12.70
CA VAL A 132 11.89 17.42 -11.56
C VAL A 132 13.06 16.57 -12.06
N GLU A 133 12.82 15.67 -13.01
CA GLU A 133 13.88 14.85 -13.60
C GLU A 133 14.94 15.72 -14.31
N ASN A 134 14.51 16.71 -15.09
CA ASN A 134 15.39 17.66 -15.76
C ASN A 134 16.18 18.50 -14.77
N PHE A 135 15.53 18.97 -13.69
CA PHE A 135 16.20 19.69 -12.63
C PHE A 135 17.29 18.84 -11.95
N ILE A 136 16.97 17.61 -11.56
CA ILE A 136 17.92 16.67 -10.93
C ILE A 136 19.09 16.36 -11.86
N ARG A 137 18.82 16.15 -13.16
CA ARG A 137 19.85 15.86 -14.17
C ARG A 137 20.52 17.10 -14.77
N ARG A 138 20.19 18.30 -14.29
CA ARG A 138 20.71 19.59 -14.80
C ARG A 138 20.54 19.75 -16.32
N ARG A 139 19.45 19.21 -16.87
CA ARG A 139 19.10 19.35 -18.29
C ARG A 139 18.35 20.66 -18.49
N GLN A 140 18.79 21.46 -19.46
CA GLN A 140 18.02 22.62 -19.90
C GLN A 140 16.86 22.12 -20.75
N ALA A 141 15.64 22.41 -20.32
CA ALA A 141 14.42 22.03 -20.99
C ALA A 141 13.48 23.23 -21.04
N ASP A 142 12.84 23.42 -22.19
CA ASP A 142 11.80 24.42 -22.40
C ASP A 142 10.46 23.94 -21.81
N LYS A 143 9.38 24.68 -22.11
CA LYS A 143 8.04 24.30 -21.62
C LYS A 143 7.62 22.92 -22.10
N LEU A 144 8.02 22.52 -23.31
CA LEU A 144 7.69 21.21 -23.86
C LEU A 144 8.48 20.12 -23.15
N GLY A 145 9.78 20.30 -22.94
CA GLY A 145 10.61 19.31 -22.25
C GLY A 145 10.31 19.16 -20.75
N ASN A 146 9.65 20.13 -20.12
CA ASN A 146 9.25 20.08 -18.72
C ASN A 146 7.86 19.50 -18.47
N ASN A 147 7.14 19.13 -19.53
CA ASN A 147 5.81 18.55 -19.46
C ASN A 147 5.75 17.28 -20.32
N ILE A 148 4.73 16.47 -20.06
CA ILE A 148 4.41 15.28 -20.83
C ILE A 148 3.37 15.68 -21.87
N ILE A 149 3.66 15.41 -23.15
CA ILE A 149 2.71 15.63 -24.23
C ILE A 149 1.93 14.33 -24.45
N TYR A 150 0.61 14.39 -24.29
CA TYR A 150 -0.26 13.25 -24.56
C TYR A 150 -1.56 13.75 -25.18
N ASN A 151 -1.95 13.18 -26.33
CA ASN A 151 -3.12 13.60 -27.12
C ASN A 151 -3.16 15.12 -27.44
N GLY A 152 -2.00 15.75 -27.63
CA GLY A 152 -1.90 17.18 -27.94
C GLY A 152 -2.01 18.11 -26.71
N GLU A 153 -2.23 17.57 -25.52
CA GLU A 153 -2.26 18.32 -24.26
C GLU A 153 -0.96 18.17 -23.47
N LEU A 154 -0.66 19.17 -22.65
CA LEU A 154 0.49 19.19 -21.75
C LEU A 154 0.07 18.82 -20.34
N TYR A 155 0.75 17.83 -19.78
CA TYR A 155 0.57 17.37 -18.41
C TYR A 155 1.85 17.51 -17.60
N ALA A 156 1.74 17.99 -16.37
CA ALA A 156 2.89 18.13 -15.49
C ALA A 156 3.48 16.79 -15.03
N THR A 157 2.62 15.78 -14.87
CA THR A 157 2.93 14.51 -14.21
C THR A 157 2.20 13.35 -14.85
N LYS A 158 2.86 12.20 -14.96
CA LYS A 158 2.21 10.90 -15.16
C LYS A 158 2.28 10.14 -13.84
N THR A 159 1.14 9.90 -13.22
CA THR A 159 1.06 9.09 -12.00
C THR A 159 0.65 7.67 -12.36
N THR A 160 1.32 6.68 -11.79
CA THR A 160 1.01 5.26 -11.99
C THR A 160 0.81 4.62 -10.63
N VAL A 161 -0.31 3.95 -10.47
CA VAL A 161 -0.71 3.34 -9.21
C VAL A 161 -0.84 1.85 -9.41
N ARG A 162 -0.21 1.09 -8.51
CA ARG A 162 -0.30 -0.38 -8.50
C ARG A 162 -0.83 -0.87 -7.18
N TYR A 163 -1.82 -1.75 -7.24
CA TYR A 163 -2.50 -2.28 -6.07
C TYR A 163 -2.23 -3.77 -5.86
N TYR A 164 -1.86 -4.13 -4.63
CA TYR A 164 -1.57 -5.49 -4.21
C TYR A 164 -2.61 -5.96 -3.18
N PRO A 165 -3.74 -6.53 -3.62
CA PRO A 165 -4.72 -7.13 -2.73
C PRO A 165 -4.24 -8.48 -2.21
N THR A 166 -4.47 -8.76 -0.92
CA THR A 166 -4.38 -10.13 -0.37
C THR A 166 -5.78 -10.73 -0.23
N LEU A 167 -5.96 -12.00 -0.60
CA LEU A 167 -7.24 -12.69 -0.39
C LEU A 167 -7.54 -12.86 1.10
N ALA A 168 -8.80 -12.67 1.50
CA ALA A 168 -9.25 -12.78 2.90
C ALA A 168 -8.83 -14.10 3.57
N ILE A 169 -8.87 -15.22 2.83
CA ILE A 169 -8.44 -16.52 3.34
C ILE A 169 -6.97 -16.53 3.77
N PHE A 170 -6.08 -15.92 2.99
CA PHE A 170 -4.65 -15.84 3.33
C PHE A 170 -4.42 -14.88 4.50
N ARG A 171 -5.17 -13.78 4.58
CA ARG A 171 -5.09 -12.86 5.73
C ARG A 171 -5.43 -13.59 7.03
N VAL A 172 -6.52 -14.37 7.04
CA VAL A 172 -6.95 -15.16 8.19
C VAL A 172 -5.94 -16.27 8.52
N LEU A 173 -5.46 -17.02 7.52
CA LEU A 173 -4.49 -18.09 7.74
C LEU A 173 -3.19 -17.56 8.36
N VAL A 174 -2.63 -16.47 7.81
CA VAL A 174 -1.42 -15.84 8.37
C VAL A 174 -1.69 -15.31 9.77
N TYR A 175 -2.83 -14.67 10.00
CA TYR A 175 -3.22 -14.18 11.33
C TYR A 175 -3.29 -15.30 12.37
N LEU A 176 -3.99 -16.39 12.06
CA LEU A 176 -4.07 -17.57 12.93
C LEU A 176 -2.69 -18.21 13.13
N GLY A 177 -1.86 -18.25 12.09
CA GLY A 177 -0.48 -18.74 12.15
C GLY A 177 0.39 -17.92 13.12
N ILE A 178 0.30 -16.59 13.08
CA ILE A 178 1.00 -15.69 14.02
C ILE A 178 0.60 -16.00 15.45
N TRP A 179 -0.70 -16.17 15.72
CA TRP A 179 -1.20 -16.51 17.06
C TRP A 179 -0.75 -17.90 17.51
N ALA A 180 -0.86 -18.91 16.65
CA ALA A 180 -0.43 -20.26 16.95
C ALA A 180 1.07 -20.31 17.26
N ALA A 181 1.90 -19.63 16.45
CA ALA A 181 3.33 -19.51 16.66
C ALA A 181 3.65 -18.79 17.99
N GLY A 182 2.96 -17.67 18.29
CA GLY A 182 3.13 -16.95 19.55
C GLY A 182 2.79 -17.80 20.78
N ILE A 183 1.69 -18.57 20.72
CA ILE A 183 1.31 -19.49 21.79
C ILE A 183 2.35 -20.62 21.96
N TYR A 184 2.84 -21.18 20.85
CA TYR A 184 3.84 -22.24 20.86
C TYR A 184 5.17 -21.74 21.48
N LEU A 185 5.66 -20.59 21.03
CA LEU A 185 6.87 -19.96 21.57
C LEU A 185 6.73 -19.64 23.07
N TYR A 186 5.58 -19.14 23.50
CA TYR A 186 5.31 -18.91 24.92
C TYR A 186 5.37 -20.20 25.75
N ARG A 187 4.78 -21.29 25.25
CA ARG A 187 4.83 -22.60 25.91
C ARG A 187 6.25 -23.14 25.98
N LEU A 188 7.01 -23.03 24.90
CA LEU A 188 8.41 -23.44 24.84
C LEU A 188 9.24 -22.68 25.88
N PHE A 189 9.13 -21.35 25.91
CA PHE A 189 9.83 -20.50 26.87
C PHE A 189 9.52 -20.90 28.32
N ARG A 190 8.24 -21.14 28.64
CA ARG A 190 7.82 -21.61 29.98
C ARG A 190 8.34 -23.01 30.32
N SER A 191 8.51 -23.89 29.33
CA SER A 191 9.08 -25.22 29.53
C SER A 191 10.56 -25.15 29.89
N VAL A 192 11.31 -24.29 29.19
CA VAL A 192 12.74 -24.07 29.47
C VAL A 192 12.93 -23.47 30.86
N GLN A 193 12.17 -22.44 31.23
CA GLN A 193 12.23 -21.81 32.56
C GLN A 193 11.87 -22.72 33.74
N LYS A 194 11.21 -23.87 33.51
CA LYS A 194 10.91 -24.83 34.60
C LYS A 194 12.02 -25.87 34.79
N LYS A 195 12.91 -25.98 33.81
CA LYS A 195 14.02 -26.95 33.80
C LYS A 195 15.29 -26.37 34.44
N TYR A 196 15.35 -25.05 34.58
CA TYR A 196 16.37 -24.27 35.28
C TYR A 196 15.72 -23.54 36.45
#